data_AF-A0A931U1E1-F1
#
_entry.id   AF-A0A931U1E1-F1
#
_cell.length_a   1.000
_cell.length_b   1.000
_cell.length_c   1.000
_cell.angle_alpha   90.00
_cell.angle_beta   90.00
_cell.angle_gamma   90.00
#
_symmetry.space_group_name_H-M   'P 1'
#
loop_
_entity.id
_entity.type
_entity.pdbx_description
1 polymer ?
#
loop_
_entity_poly.entity_id
_entity_poly.type
_entity_poly.pdbx_seq_one_letter_code
_entity_poly.pdbx_strand_id
1 'polypeptide(L)'
;SGAQGVVQLSRDWLLADRYVIECERGWLAWRCGTHDAVEWGLRDSAYGLAAQMHRLAGTTPARGRTLGQPVGDYMACFAAQVRDVVAAMHEVRAPRVPGEAGRAVVALIERCYRSRTLLDMPWLDQAERARARQLAGV
;
A
#
# COMPACT_ATOMS: atom_id res chain seq x y z
N SER A 1 6.40 -0.77 19.59
CA SER A 1 5.65 -1.98 19.17
C SER A 1 6.60 -2.90 18.44
N GLY A 2 6.39 -4.23 18.51
CA GLY A 2 7.25 -5.26 17.89
C GLY A 2 6.82 -5.66 16.47
N ALA A 3 6.01 -4.85 15.79
CA ALA A 3 5.52 -5.16 14.46
C ALA A 3 6.66 -5.09 13.43
N GLN A 4 6.63 -5.99 12.45
CA GLN A 4 7.60 -6.07 11.37
C GLN A 4 6.89 -5.91 10.03
N GLY A 5 7.63 -5.47 9.01
CA GLY A 5 7.10 -5.31 7.66
C GLY A 5 8.17 -5.63 6.63
N VAL A 6 7.74 -6.27 5.55
CA VAL A 6 8.57 -6.55 4.37
C VAL A 6 7.89 -5.93 3.17
N VAL A 7 8.66 -5.20 2.36
CA VAL A 7 8.20 -4.61 1.11
C VAL A 7 9.01 -5.23 -0.01
N GLN A 8 8.31 -5.80 -1.00
CA GLN A 8 8.91 -6.37 -2.19
C GLN A 8 8.46 -5.56 -3.40
N LEU A 9 9.43 -5.10 -4.19
CA LEU A 9 9.21 -4.35 -5.41
C LEU A 9 10.06 -5.00 -6.51
N SER A 10 9.52 -5.11 -7.71
CA SER A 10 10.25 -5.62 -8.85
C SER A 10 9.78 -4.95 -10.13
N ARG A 11 10.73 -4.75 -11.04
CA ARG A 11 10.47 -4.34 -12.43
C ARG A 11 10.52 -5.52 -13.40
N ASP A 12 11.19 -6.60 -13.00
CA ASP A 12 11.61 -7.68 -13.90
C ASP A 12 10.78 -8.96 -13.72
N TRP A 13 10.05 -9.08 -12.60
CA TRP A 13 9.12 -10.18 -12.36
C TRP A 13 7.78 -9.70 -11.83
N LEU A 14 6.74 -10.49 -12.09
CA LEU A 14 5.42 -10.27 -11.53
C LEU A 14 5.42 -10.65 -10.04
N LEU A 15 5.09 -9.68 -9.20
CA LEU A 15 4.79 -9.91 -7.79
C LEU A 15 3.28 -10.05 -7.59
N ALA A 16 2.87 -10.52 -6.41
CA ALA A 16 1.46 -10.65 -6.06
C ALA A 16 0.68 -9.32 -5.99
N ASP A 17 1.40 -8.19 -6.04
CA ASP A 17 0.86 -6.83 -6.07
C ASP A 17 -0.26 -6.62 -5.03
N ARG A 18 0.07 -6.89 -3.78
CA ARG A 18 -0.86 -6.89 -2.66
C ARG A 18 -0.23 -6.34 -1.40
N TYR A 19 -1.07 -5.73 -0.58
CA TYR A 19 -0.77 -5.44 0.81
C TYR A 19 -1.38 -6.54 1.68
N VAL A 20 -0.61 -7.03 2.66
CA VAL A 20 -1.10 -7.98 3.65
C VAL A 20 -0.72 -7.49 5.03
N ILE A 21 -1.70 -7.40 5.92
CA ILE A 21 -1.52 -7.09 7.33
C ILE A 21 -1.89 -8.34 8.12
N GLU A 22 -0.88 -8.92 8.75
CA GLU A 22 -1.03 -10.05 9.67
C GLU A 22 -1.29 -9.52 11.09
N CYS A 23 -2.36 -10.00 11.70
CA CYS A 23 -2.80 -9.64 13.05
C CYS A 23 -2.80 -10.89 13.95
N GLU A 24 -2.96 -10.68 15.25
CA GLU A 24 -3.00 -11.79 16.23
C GLU A 24 -4.13 -12.80 15.94
N ARG A 25 -5.24 -12.35 15.37
CA ARG A 25 -6.46 -13.16 15.19
C ARG A 25 -6.82 -13.46 13.74
N GLY A 26 -5.97 -13.07 12.79
CA GLY A 26 -6.28 -13.19 11.37
C GLY A 26 -5.47 -12.25 10.51
N TRP A 27 -5.92 -12.04 9.29
CA TRP A 27 -5.22 -11.23 8.30
C TRP A 27 -6.20 -10.37 7.50
N LEU A 28 -5.68 -9.28 6.96
CA LEU A 28 -6.35 -8.38 6.03
C LEU A 28 -5.46 -8.21 4.80
N ALA A 29 -6.02 -8.33 3.60
CA ALA A 29 -5.28 -8.11 2.38
C ALA A 29 -6.10 -7.30 1.37
N TRP A 30 -5.41 -6.56 0.51
CA TRP A 30 -6.02 -5.93 -0.66
C TRP A 30 -4.99 -5.85 -1.78
N ARG A 31 -5.49 -5.90 -3.02
CA ARG A 31 -4.66 -5.77 -4.23
C ARG A 31 -4.31 -4.31 -4.47
N CYS A 32 -3.08 -4.05 -4.91
CA CYS A 32 -2.71 -2.72 -5.33
C CYS A 32 -3.55 -2.28 -6.53
N GLY A 33 -3.88 -0.99 -6.60
CA GLY A 33 -4.75 -0.43 -7.64
C GLY A 33 -6.24 -0.75 -7.48
N THR A 34 -6.61 -1.70 -6.61
CA THR A 34 -8.00 -1.91 -6.22
C THR A 34 -8.36 -0.98 -5.06
N HIS A 35 -9.50 -0.30 -5.16
CA HIS A 35 -9.90 0.78 -4.24
C HIS A 35 -11.16 0.45 -3.44
N ASP A 36 -11.88 -0.60 -3.81
CA ASP A 36 -13.16 -0.99 -3.22
C ASP A 36 -13.18 -2.42 -2.68
N ALA A 37 -12.20 -3.27 -3.00
CA ALA A 37 -12.19 -4.66 -2.55
C ALA A 37 -11.16 -4.90 -1.43
N VAL A 38 -11.54 -5.74 -0.47
CA VAL A 38 -10.68 -6.21 0.61
C VAL A 38 -10.95 -7.69 0.89
N GLU A 39 -9.90 -8.42 1.22
CA GLU A 39 -9.94 -9.81 1.63
C GLU A 39 -9.53 -9.92 3.10
N TRP A 40 -10.18 -10.80 3.85
CA TRP A 40 -9.78 -11.06 5.23
C TRP A 40 -10.11 -12.48 5.66
N GLY A 41 -9.42 -12.96 6.68
CA GLY A 41 -9.63 -14.28 7.24
C GLY A 41 -9.26 -14.33 8.72
N LEU A 42 -9.81 -15.31 9.43
CA LEU A 42 -9.44 -15.60 10.81
C LEU A 42 -8.27 -16.58 10.86
N ARG A 43 -7.47 -16.49 11.93
CA ARG A 43 -6.39 -17.46 12.20
C ARG A 43 -6.99 -18.86 12.32
N ASP A 44 -6.30 -19.84 11.75
CA ASP A 44 -6.67 -21.27 11.74
C ASP A 44 -7.99 -21.62 11.03
N SER A 45 -8.58 -20.67 10.28
CA SER A 45 -9.74 -20.92 9.43
C SER A 45 -9.32 -21.35 8.02
N ALA A 46 -9.99 -22.37 7.48
CA ALA A 46 -9.88 -22.74 6.06
C ALA A 46 -10.65 -21.79 5.13
N TYR A 47 -11.44 -20.87 5.70
CA TYR A 47 -12.30 -19.94 4.96
C TYR A 47 -11.84 -18.50 5.15
N GLY A 48 -11.89 -17.74 4.06
CA GLY A 48 -11.73 -16.28 4.03
C GLY A 48 -12.93 -15.61 3.38
N LEU A 49 -12.99 -14.29 3.52
CA LEU A 49 -14.05 -13.44 2.98
C LEU A 49 -13.44 -12.42 2.03
N ALA A 50 -14.06 -12.26 0.86
CA ALA A 50 -13.82 -11.15 -0.04
C ALA A 50 -15.02 -10.19 0.06
N ALA A 51 -14.75 -8.91 0.29
CA ALA A 51 -15.77 -7.89 0.45
C ALA A 51 -15.51 -6.73 -0.50
N GLN A 52 -16.60 -6.15 -1.01
CA GLN A 52 -16.58 -4.90 -1.75
C GLN A 52 -17.15 -3.78 -0.88
N MET A 53 -16.58 -2.58 -0.98
CA MET A 53 -16.96 -1.41 -0.21
C MET A 53 -18.09 -0.67 -0.92
N HIS A 54 -19.16 -0.43 -0.17
CA HIS A 54 -20.32 0.32 -0.62
C HIS A 54 -20.56 1.49 0.32
N ARG A 55 -21.14 2.57 -0.22
CA ARG A 55 -21.76 3.61 0.61
C ARG A 55 -22.97 3.04 1.33
N LEU A 56 -23.26 3.50 2.53
CA LEU A 56 -24.49 3.11 3.22
C LEU A 56 -25.69 3.85 2.60
N ALA A 57 -26.76 3.11 2.29
CA ALA A 57 -28.02 3.67 1.82
C ALA A 57 -28.92 3.97 3.03
N GLY A 58 -29.09 5.26 3.34
CA GLY A 58 -29.90 5.70 4.48
C GLY A 58 -29.16 5.57 5.81
N THR A 59 -29.28 6.60 6.64
CA THR A 59 -28.64 6.68 7.97
C THR A 59 -29.60 6.35 9.11
N THR A 60 -30.85 6.01 8.81
CA THR A 60 -31.90 5.85 9.83
C THR A 60 -31.82 4.45 10.46
N PRO A 61 -31.52 4.33 11.76
CA PRO A 61 -31.33 3.03 12.43
C PRO A 61 -32.54 2.08 12.38
N ALA A 62 -33.74 2.63 12.16
CA ALA A 62 -35.01 1.93 12.29
C ALA A 62 -35.34 0.91 11.18
N ARG A 63 -34.62 0.91 10.04
CA ARG A 63 -34.91 0.02 8.89
C ARG A 63 -33.80 -0.98 8.56
N GLY A 64 -32.81 -1.11 9.44
CA GLY A 64 -31.59 -1.87 9.14
C GLY A 64 -30.64 -1.09 8.22
N ARG A 65 -29.35 -1.45 8.23
CA ARG A 65 -28.35 -0.85 7.35
C ARG A 65 -28.42 -1.55 6.00
N THR A 66 -28.67 -0.80 4.93
CA THR A 66 -28.61 -1.32 3.56
C THR A 66 -27.38 -0.77 2.84
N LEU A 67 -26.83 -1.59 1.95
CA LEU A 67 -25.74 -1.16 1.07
C LEU A 67 -26.33 -0.33 -0.07
N GLY A 68 -25.70 0.80 -0.33
CA GLY A 68 -25.97 1.67 -1.47
C GLY A 68 -24.97 1.44 -2.60
N GLN A 69 -24.67 2.49 -3.34
CA GLN A 69 -23.75 2.42 -4.49
C GLN A 69 -22.32 2.01 -4.04
N PRO A 70 -21.59 1.27 -4.88
CA PRO A 70 -20.16 1.02 -4.67
C PRO A 70 -19.40 2.32 -4.41
N VAL A 71 -18.28 2.24 -3.69
CA VAL A 71 -17.38 3.39 -3.59
C VAL A 71 -16.84 3.75 -4.98
N GLY A 72 -16.53 5.04 -5.17
CA GLY A 72 -16.09 5.55 -6.47
C GLY A 72 -14.77 4.94 -6.92
N ASP A 73 -14.52 5.00 -8.23
CA ASP A 73 -13.34 4.42 -8.87
C ASP A 73 -12.00 5.06 -8.44
N TYR A 74 -10.89 4.53 -8.96
CA TYR A 74 -9.56 5.08 -8.71
C TYR A 74 -9.46 6.59 -8.99
N MET A 75 -10.09 7.07 -10.07
CA MET A 75 -10.08 8.48 -10.42
C MET A 75 -10.91 9.31 -9.44
N ALA A 76 -12.00 8.76 -8.92
CA ALA A 76 -12.78 9.37 -7.85
C ALA A 76 -11.96 9.50 -6.54
N CYS A 77 -11.16 8.48 -6.19
CA CYS A 77 -10.23 8.53 -5.07
C CYS A 77 -9.15 9.60 -5.26
N PHE A 78 -8.52 9.65 -6.43
CA PHE A 78 -7.51 10.67 -6.76
C PHE A 78 -8.10 12.08 -6.70
N ALA A 79 -9.27 12.30 -7.31
CA ALA A 79 -9.97 13.58 -7.24
C ALA A 79 -10.34 13.96 -5.80
N ALA A 80 -10.67 12.98 -4.94
CA ALA A 80 -10.93 13.24 -3.52
C ALA A 80 -9.66 13.68 -2.76
N GLN A 81 -8.49 13.11 -3.08
CA GLN A 81 -7.22 13.55 -2.51
C GLN A 81 -6.89 14.99 -2.90
N VAL A 82 -7.04 15.36 -4.18
CA VAL A 82 -6.80 16.74 -4.65
C VAL A 82 -7.78 17.72 -3.99
N ARG A 83 -9.07 17.36 -3.90
CA ARG A 83 -10.08 18.19 -3.21
C ARG A 83 -9.73 18.40 -1.74
N ASP A 84 -9.24 17.37 -1.05
CA ASP A 84 -8.82 17.50 0.35
C ASP A 84 -7.67 18.49 0.52
N VAL A 85 -6.67 18.48 -0.37
CA VAL A 85 -5.57 19.44 -0.34
C VAL A 85 -6.07 20.87 -0.52
N VAL A 86 -6.91 21.12 -1.53
CA VAL A 86 -7.47 22.45 -1.79
C VAL A 86 -8.33 22.94 -0.62
N ALA A 87 -9.19 22.07 -0.06
CA ALA A 87 -10.00 22.41 1.11
C ALA A 87 -9.13 22.71 2.34
N ALA A 88 -8.08 21.92 2.57
CA ALA A 88 -7.16 22.12 3.69
C ALA A 88 -6.45 23.49 3.62
N MET A 89 -6.08 23.92 2.41
CA MET A 89 -5.47 25.24 2.19
C MET A 89 -6.44 26.38 2.52
N HIS A 90 -7.70 26.29 2.08
CA HIS A 90 -8.71 27.31 2.35
C HIS A 90 -9.13 27.36 3.82
N GLU A 91 -9.23 26.21 4.47
CA GLU A 91 -9.68 26.07 5.87
C GLU A 91 -8.54 26.25 6.88
N VAL A 92 -7.30 26.48 6.43
CA VAL A 92 -6.09 26.61 7.26
C VAL A 92 -5.95 25.42 8.23
N ARG A 93 -6.08 24.21 7.67
CA ARG A 93 -5.89 22.93 8.39
C ARG A 93 -4.86 22.06 7.69
N ALA A 94 -4.41 21.01 8.35
CA ALA A 94 -3.61 19.98 7.71
C ALA A 94 -4.47 19.17 6.70
N PRO A 95 -3.91 18.79 5.54
CA PRO A 95 -4.52 17.78 4.68
C PRO A 95 -4.47 16.40 5.37
N ARG A 96 -5.25 15.44 4.87
CA ARG A 96 -5.31 14.07 5.40
C ARG A 96 -3.96 13.37 5.39
N VAL A 97 -3.13 13.66 4.38
CA VAL A 97 -1.75 13.17 4.29
C VAL A 97 -0.83 14.39 4.30
N PRO A 98 -0.21 14.71 5.45
CA PRO A 98 0.60 15.92 5.58
C PRO A 98 2.03 15.72 5.06
N GLY A 99 2.76 16.81 4.87
CA GLY A 99 4.11 16.80 4.28
C GLY A 99 5.13 16.00 5.09
N GLU A 100 4.96 15.94 6.41
CA GLU A 100 5.79 15.16 7.32
C GLU A 100 5.73 13.66 7.01
N ALA A 101 4.56 13.15 6.60
CA ALA A 101 4.41 11.76 6.17
C ALA A 101 5.21 11.50 4.89
N GLY A 102 5.14 12.43 3.92
CA GLY A 102 5.96 12.36 2.69
C GLY A 102 7.45 12.38 2.98
N ARG A 103 7.90 13.28 3.88
CA ARG A 103 9.31 13.34 4.31
C ARG A 103 9.78 12.05 4.96
N ALA A 104 8.94 11.43 5.81
CA ALA A 104 9.27 10.16 6.45
C ALA A 104 9.46 9.02 5.43
N VAL A 105 8.65 8.99 4.37
CA VAL A 105 8.76 8.02 3.27
C VAL A 105 10.05 8.23 2.48
N VAL A 106 10.38 9.46 2.11
CA VAL A 106 11.65 9.76 1.40
C VAL A 106 12.85 9.32 2.23
N ALA A 107 12.87 9.66 3.53
CA ALA A 107 13.96 9.25 4.41
C ALA A 107 14.08 7.73 4.55
N LEU A 108 12.96 6.98 4.48
CA LEU A 108 12.98 5.52 4.45
C LEU A 108 13.59 5.01 3.14
N ILE A 109 13.19 5.54 1.99
CA ILE A 109 13.72 5.18 0.68
C ILE A 109 15.23 5.41 0.62
N GLU A 110 15.71 6.56 1.12
CA GLU A 110 17.15 6.87 1.20
C GLU A 110 17.91 5.89 2.11
N ARG A 111 17.33 5.46 3.24
CA ARG A 111 17.92 4.41 4.07
C ARG A 111 18.05 3.09 3.29
N CYS A 112 16.99 2.69 2.59
CA CYS A 112 17.02 1.48 1.75
C CYS A 112 18.10 1.57 0.65
N TYR A 113 18.24 2.72 -0.01
CA TYR A 113 19.29 2.92 -1.01
C TYR A 113 20.71 2.86 -0.41
N ARG A 114 20.91 3.38 0.81
CA ARG A 114 22.21 3.28 1.50
C ARG A 114 22.57 1.87 1.91
N SER A 115 21.59 1.04 2.26
CA SER A 115 21.81 -0.36 2.63
C SER A 115 21.59 -1.34 1.48
N ARG A 116 21.48 -0.85 0.23
CA ARG A 116 21.20 -1.71 -0.91
C ARG A 116 22.39 -2.63 -1.17
N THR A 117 22.10 -3.89 -1.44
CA THR A 117 23.10 -4.86 -1.90
C THR A 117 22.87 -5.14 -3.37
N LEU A 118 23.95 -5.27 -4.14
CA LEU A 118 23.86 -5.76 -5.51
C LEU A 118 23.22 -7.16 -5.48
N LEU A 119 22.28 -7.42 -6.39
CA LEU A 119 21.70 -8.75 -6.55
C LEU A 119 22.83 -9.75 -6.88
N ASP A 120 22.74 -10.96 -6.35
CA ASP A 120 23.65 -12.01 -6.80
C ASP A 120 23.34 -12.35 -8.26
N MET A 121 24.34 -12.19 -9.11
CA MET A 121 24.24 -12.40 -10.56
C MET A 121 25.22 -13.50 -10.95
N PRO A 122 24.91 -14.78 -10.67
CA PRO A 122 25.83 -15.90 -10.90
C PRO A 122 26.15 -16.12 -12.39
N TRP A 123 25.35 -15.56 -13.29
CA TRP A 123 25.55 -15.60 -14.74
C TRP A 123 26.59 -14.60 -15.26
N LEU A 124 27.06 -13.65 -14.44
CA LEU A 124 28.10 -12.70 -14.84
C LEU A 124 29.49 -13.30 -14.64
N ASP A 125 30.41 -13.03 -15.55
CA ASP A 125 31.83 -13.34 -15.34
C ASP A 125 32.47 -12.41 -14.29
N GLN A 126 33.76 -12.60 -14.02
CA GLN A 126 34.47 -11.81 -13.01
C GLN A 126 34.62 -10.32 -13.40
N ALA A 127 34.85 -10.03 -14.68
CA ALA A 127 35.02 -8.67 -15.17
C ALA A 127 33.69 -7.90 -15.16
N GLU A 128 32.61 -8.57 -15.56
CA GLU A 128 31.25 -8.05 -15.51
C GLU A 128 30.80 -7.78 -14.07
N ARG A 129 31.11 -8.69 -13.13
CA ARG A 129 30.84 -8.47 -11.69
C ARG A 129 31.61 -7.27 -11.14
N ALA A 130 32.87 -7.08 -11.52
CA ALA A 130 33.67 -5.93 -11.10
C ALA A 130 33.08 -4.61 -11.62
N ARG A 131 32.67 -4.58 -12.89
CA ARG A 131 32.00 -3.41 -13.50
C ARG A 131 30.66 -3.11 -12.83
N ALA A 132 29.85 -4.13 -12.53
CA ALA A 132 28.56 -3.96 -11.88
C ALA A 132 28.71 -3.34 -10.47
N ARG A 133 29.72 -3.76 -9.71
CA ARG A 133 30.07 -3.18 -8.39
C ARG A 133 30.43 -1.70 -8.49
N GLN A 134 31.31 -1.33 -9.43
CA GLN A 134 31.65 0.07 -9.70
C GLN A 134 30.43 0.93 -10.03
N LEU A 135 29.54 0.46 -10.91
CA LEU A 135 28.31 1.19 -11.26
C LEU A 135 27.33 1.32 -10.09
N ALA A 136 27.31 0.33 -9.20
CA ALA A 136 26.45 0.34 -8.02
C ALA A 136 27.02 1.16 -6.86
N GLY A 137 28.29 1.57 -6.92
CA GLY A 137 28.97 2.32 -5.86
C GLY A 137 29.23 1.47 -4.60
N VAL A 138 29.40 0.16 -4.78
CA VAL A 138 29.68 -0.84 -3.73
C VAL A 138 30.90 -1.67 -4.07
#